data_AF-A0A973T9R2-F1
#
_entry.id   AF-A0A973T9R2-F1
#
_cell.length_a   1.000
_cell.length_b   1.000
_cell.length_c   1.000
_cell.angle_alpha   90.00
_cell.angle_beta   90.00
_cell.angle_gamma   90.00
#
_symmetry.space_group_name_H-M   'P 1'
#
loop_
_entity.id
_entity.type
_entity.pdbx_description
1 polymer ?
#
loop_
_entity_poly.entity_id
_entity_poly.type
_entity_poly.pdbx_seq_one_letter_code
_entity_poly.pdbx_strand_id
1 'polypeptide(L)'
;MRWDEVPEDRGRVRFAAPAGTVEGYGGRGLNGRALHPKAGYLFPDRYGEGWWVIFQPWPDQDGPGRKVPGDILACNDSYGDVVHVLVLAAGVWEDDAEAAFRAKVPASLGDAARVAAAVAHLSPRAPRAAG
;
A
#
# COMPACT_ATOMS: atom_id res chain seq x y z
N MET A 1 10.11 19.71 1.21
CA MET A 1 10.70 18.65 0.37
C MET A 1 9.88 18.56 -0.89
N ARG A 2 10.47 18.88 -2.05
CA ARG A 2 9.79 18.90 -3.35
C ARG A 2 10.01 17.51 -3.95
N TRP A 3 8.94 16.74 -4.08
CA TRP A 3 8.97 15.39 -4.60
C TRP A 3 8.68 15.45 -6.10
N ASP A 4 9.75 15.52 -6.90
CA ASP A 4 9.64 15.50 -8.35
C ASP A 4 9.06 14.16 -8.82
N GLU A 5 8.09 14.26 -9.72
CA GLU A 5 7.31 13.17 -10.28
C GLU A 5 8.24 12.23 -11.07
N VAL A 6 8.41 10.99 -10.59
CA VAL A 6 9.24 9.99 -11.27
C VAL A 6 8.48 9.50 -12.51
N PRO A 7 9.10 9.36 -13.69
CA PRO A 7 8.40 8.99 -14.92
C PRO A 7 7.59 7.68 -14.86
N GLU A 8 7.97 6.78 -13.95
CA GLU A 8 7.33 5.49 -13.66
C GLU A 8 5.94 5.62 -13.00
N ASP A 9 5.64 6.80 -12.42
CA ASP A 9 4.36 7.09 -11.75
C ASP A 9 3.31 7.75 -12.69
N ARG A 10 3.60 7.94 -13.97
CA ARG A 10 2.66 8.56 -14.93
C ARG A 10 1.34 7.76 -15.00
N GLY A 11 0.27 8.36 -14.45
CA GLY A 11 -1.09 7.78 -14.43
C GLY A 11 -1.43 7.00 -13.16
N ARG A 12 -0.51 6.90 -12.19
CA ARG A 12 -0.76 6.29 -10.87
C ARG A 12 -1.19 7.36 -9.88
N VAL A 13 -2.21 7.07 -9.07
CA VAL A 13 -2.64 7.98 -8.01
C VAL A 13 -1.75 7.78 -6.79
N ARG A 14 -1.11 8.86 -6.35
CA ARG A 14 -0.24 8.86 -5.17
C ARG A 14 -1.03 9.22 -3.92
N PHE A 15 -0.68 8.56 -2.81
CA PHE A 15 -1.21 8.84 -1.49
C PHE A 15 -0.04 9.12 -0.55
N ALA A 16 -0.02 10.30 0.06
CA ALA A 16 1.05 10.71 0.96
C ALA A 16 0.50 11.38 2.21
N ALA A 17 1.06 11.04 3.36
CA ALA A 17 0.72 11.62 4.65
C ALA A 17 1.98 11.71 5.52
N PRO A 18 2.24 12.84 6.20
CA PRO A 18 3.41 12.96 7.06
C PRO A 18 3.29 12.07 8.30
N ALA A 19 4.44 11.64 8.85
CA ALA A 19 4.50 10.74 10.02
C ALA A 19 3.68 11.22 11.24
N GLY A 20 3.60 12.53 11.45
CA GLY A 20 2.86 13.12 12.57
C GLY A 20 1.33 13.10 12.42
N THR A 21 0.81 12.72 11.26
CA THR A 21 -0.63 12.65 10.99
C THR A 21 -1.09 11.23 10.69
N VAL A 22 -0.25 10.21 10.91
CA VAL A 22 -0.55 8.82 10.58
C VAL A 22 -0.74 8.00 11.85
N GLU A 23 -1.92 7.42 11.99
CA GLU A 23 -2.26 6.49 13.07
C GLU A 23 -2.38 5.06 12.56
N GLY A 24 -1.97 4.08 13.37
CA GLY A 24 -2.08 2.66 13.03
C GLY A 24 -0.91 2.07 12.22
N TYR A 25 0.11 2.86 11.88
CA TYR A 25 1.28 2.41 11.11
C TYR A 25 2.64 2.69 11.76
N GLY A 26 2.69 2.63 13.09
CA GLY A 26 3.93 2.74 13.87
C GLY A 26 4.59 4.12 13.80
N GLY A 27 3.81 5.20 13.65
CA GLY A 27 4.31 6.58 13.56
C GLY A 27 5.11 6.87 12.29
N ARG A 28 5.00 6.01 11.26
CA ARG A 28 5.66 6.21 9.96
C ARG A 28 4.76 7.03 9.04
N GLY A 29 5.37 7.91 8.25
CA GLY A 29 4.67 8.60 7.17
C GLY A 29 4.29 7.62 6.06
N LEU A 30 3.36 8.06 5.23
CA LEU A 30 2.94 7.37 4.02
C LEU A 30 3.48 8.09 2.80
N ASN A 31 3.93 7.29 1.85
CA ASN A 31 4.28 7.68 0.50
C ASN A 31 4.05 6.45 -0.39
N GLY A 32 2.78 6.16 -0.63
CA GLY A 32 2.35 4.97 -1.36
C GLY A 32 1.61 5.30 -2.64
N ARG A 33 1.34 4.24 -3.41
CA ARG A 33 0.64 4.31 -4.69
C ARG A 33 -0.66 3.55 -4.61
N ALA A 34 -1.75 4.13 -5.07
CA ALA A 34 -3.05 3.48 -5.05
C ALA A 34 -3.04 2.23 -5.94
N LEU A 35 -3.42 1.09 -5.38
CA LEU A 35 -3.61 -0.14 -6.14
C LEU A 35 -4.90 0.00 -6.93
N HIS A 36 -4.80 0.06 -8.27
CA HIS A 36 -5.91 0.38 -9.17
C HIS A 36 -6.64 -0.88 -9.66
N PRO A 37 -7.80 -1.28 -9.10
CA PRO A 37 -8.75 -2.08 -9.84
C PRO A 37 -9.55 -1.20 -10.79
N LYS A 38 -10.06 -1.77 -11.88
CA LYS A 38 -10.92 -1.06 -12.87
C LYS A 38 -12.12 -0.32 -12.25
N ALA A 39 -12.51 -0.66 -11.02
CA ALA A 39 -13.66 -0.10 -10.31
C ALA A 39 -13.37 1.23 -9.57
N GLY A 40 -12.11 1.67 -9.49
CA GLY A 40 -11.71 2.88 -8.75
C GLY A 40 -10.78 2.56 -7.57
N TYR A 41 -10.52 3.56 -6.73
CA TYR A 41 -9.48 3.49 -5.67
C TYR A 41 -10.03 3.50 -4.24
N LEU A 42 -11.33 3.77 -4.09
CA LEU A 42 -12.02 3.86 -2.81
C LEU A 42 -12.89 2.63 -2.61
N PHE A 43 -12.70 1.95 -1.48
CA PHE A 43 -13.44 0.76 -1.12
C PHE A 43 -14.25 1.04 0.14
N PRO A 44 -15.60 0.95 0.08
CA PRO A 44 -16.43 1.20 1.25
C PRO A 44 -16.19 0.11 2.31
N ASP A 45 -16.15 0.53 3.57
CA ASP A 45 -16.22 -0.38 4.70
C ASP A 45 -17.67 -0.77 5.03
N ARG A 46 -17.89 -1.46 6.16
CA ARG A 46 -19.24 -1.90 6.58
C ARG A 46 -20.18 -0.75 6.96
N TYR A 47 -19.66 0.45 7.17
CA TYR A 47 -20.40 1.66 7.51
C TYR A 47 -20.56 2.60 6.31
N GLY A 48 -19.94 2.27 5.16
CA GLY A 48 -19.97 3.06 3.93
C GLY A 48 -18.87 4.12 3.86
N GLU A 49 -17.92 4.14 4.80
CA GLU A 49 -16.75 5.02 4.73
C GLU A 49 -15.79 4.51 3.65
N GLY A 50 -15.29 5.41 2.80
CA GLY A 50 -14.40 5.04 1.69
C GLY A 50 -12.94 4.96 2.13
N TRP A 51 -12.30 3.83 1.86
CA TRP A 51 -10.88 3.62 2.17
C TRP A 51 -10.06 3.50 0.90
N TRP A 52 -8.95 4.24 0.84
CA TRP A 52 -7.91 4.07 -0.17
C TRP A 52 -7.15 2.78 0.11
N VAL A 53 -6.90 1.98 -0.93
CA VAL A 53 -5.96 0.86 -0.81
C VAL A 53 -4.71 1.18 -1.60
N ILE A 54 -3.58 1.20 -0.90
CA ILE A 54 -2.29 1.65 -1.44
C ILE A 54 -1.21 0.58 -1.22
N PHE A 55 -0.22 0.58 -2.09
CA PHE A 55 1.06 -0.07 -1.88
C PHE A 55 2.05 0.96 -1.32
N GLN A 56 2.54 0.69 -0.11
CA GLN A 56 3.57 1.47 0.56
C GLN A 56 4.93 0.77 0.40
N PRO A 57 5.84 1.28 -0.45
CA PRO A 57 7.18 0.72 -0.53
C PRO A 57 7.92 0.89 0.81
N TRP A 58 8.78 -0.08 1.14
CA TRP A 58 9.70 0.05 2.27
C TRP A 58 10.76 1.12 2.01
N PRO A 59 11.23 1.85 3.04
CA PRO A 59 12.32 2.81 2.88
C PRO A 59 13.62 2.11 2.41
N ASP A 60 14.46 2.86 1.69
CA ASP A 60 15.80 2.46 1.21
C ASP A 60 15.89 1.39 0.12
N GLN A 61 15.17 1.54 -1.00
CA GLN A 61 15.37 0.70 -2.18
C GLN A 61 15.74 1.53 -3.42
N ASP A 62 16.86 2.25 -3.32
CA ASP A 62 17.51 2.85 -4.48
C ASP A 62 18.20 1.76 -5.30
N GLY A 63 17.62 1.41 -6.45
CA GLY A 63 18.24 0.51 -7.41
C GLY A 63 17.36 0.30 -8.65
N PRO A 64 17.82 0.68 -9.86
CA PRO A 64 17.03 0.45 -11.07
C PRO A 64 16.85 -1.05 -11.31
N GLY A 65 15.59 -1.49 -11.48
CA GLY A 65 15.23 -2.84 -11.94
C GLY A 65 15.05 -3.91 -10.86
N ARG A 66 15.03 -3.57 -9.57
CA ARG A 66 14.67 -4.53 -8.50
C ARG A 66 13.16 -4.50 -8.22
N LYS A 67 12.55 -5.68 -8.08
CA LYS A 67 11.21 -5.83 -7.51
C LYS A 67 11.13 -5.04 -6.21
N VAL A 68 10.10 -4.22 -6.05
CA VAL A 68 9.94 -3.32 -4.91
C VAL A 68 9.19 -4.05 -3.80
N PRO A 69 9.80 -4.29 -2.62
CA PRO A 69 9.10 -4.82 -1.46
C PRO A 69 8.33 -3.71 -0.75
N GLY A 70 7.19 -4.06 -0.16
CA GLY A 70 6.37 -3.10 0.56
C GLY A 70 5.19 -3.74 1.26
N ASP A 71 4.30 -2.89 1.73
CA ASP A 71 3.10 -3.25 2.48
C ASP A 71 1.85 -2.79 1.71
N ILE A 72 0.77 -3.56 1.80
CA ILE A 72 -0.56 -3.15 1.31
C ILE A 72 -1.32 -2.55 2.48
N LEU A 73 -1.70 -1.29 2.34
CA LEU A 73 -2.35 -0.51 3.38
C LEU A 73 -3.74 -0.07 2.92
N ALA A 74 -4.67 0.02 3.87
CA ALA A 74 -5.90 0.77 3.71
C ALA A 74 -5.80 2.09 4.49
N CYS A 75 -6.19 3.21 3.88
CA CYS A 75 -6.12 4.54 4.48
C CYS A 75 -7.48 5.24 4.34
N ASN A 76 -8.02 5.77 5.44
CA ASN A 76 -9.39 6.30 5.44
C ASN A 76 -9.53 7.69 4.80
N ASP A 77 -8.48 8.52 4.83
CA ASP A 77 -8.55 9.88 4.30
C ASP A 77 -7.18 10.38 3.82
N SER A 78 -7.14 11.17 2.74
CA SER A 78 -5.94 11.87 2.28
C SER A 78 -5.91 13.37 2.63
N TYR A 79 -7.01 13.92 3.15
CA TYR A 79 -7.18 15.37 3.39
C TYR A 79 -7.58 15.74 4.83
N GLY A 80 -7.85 14.77 5.70
CA GLY A 80 -8.13 14.98 7.13
C GLY A 80 -6.87 15.28 7.96
N ASP A 81 -7.07 15.82 9.17
CA ASP A 81 -5.99 16.12 10.12
C ASP A 81 -5.22 14.86 10.57
N VAL A 82 -5.89 13.70 10.54
CA VAL A 82 -5.34 12.38 10.90
C VAL A 82 -5.76 11.36 9.86
N VAL A 83 -4.79 10.58 9.38
CA VAL A 83 -4.95 9.45 8.47
C VAL A 83 -4.85 8.16 9.27
N HIS A 84 -5.96 7.44 9.38
CA HIS A 84 -5.99 6.11 9.96
C HIS A 84 -5.56 5.07 8.93
N VAL A 85 -4.66 4.20 9.35
CA VAL A 85 -4.08 3.15 8.52
C VAL A 85 -4.38 1.78 9.08
N LEU A 86 -4.80 0.88 8.19
CA LEU A 86 -4.86 -0.55 8.43
C LEU A 86 -3.84 -1.25 7.54
N VAL A 87 -3.00 -2.10 8.13
CA VAL A 87 -2.10 -2.97 7.36
C VAL A 87 -2.90 -4.18 6.89
N LEU A 88 -3.10 -4.31 5.58
CA LEU A 88 -3.83 -5.44 4.98
C LEU A 88 -2.92 -6.63 4.69
N ALA A 89 -1.71 -6.34 4.22
CA ALA A 89 -0.63 -7.31 4.04
C ALA A 89 0.71 -6.60 4.24
N ALA A 90 1.69 -7.30 4.81
CA ALA A 90 3.03 -6.75 5.02
C ALA A 90 4.08 -7.62 4.33
N GLY A 91 5.11 -6.99 3.78
CA GLY A 91 6.19 -7.68 3.08
C GLY A 91 5.68 -8.47 1.89
N VAL A 92 5.23 -7.77 0.85
CA VAL A 92 4.87 -8.34 -0.45
C VAL A 92 5.64 -7.64 -1.56
N TRP A 93 5.69 -8.24 -2.74
CA TRP A 93 6.20 -7.57 -3.94
C TRP A 93 5.14 -6.67 -4.57
N GLU A 94 5.53 -5.49 -5.04
CA GLU A 94 4.65 -4.56 -5.74
C GLU A 94 3.94 -5.22 -6.94
N ASP A 95 4.69 -5.88 -7.82
CA ASP A 95 4.14 -6.52 -9.02
C ASP A 95 3.04 -7.55 -8.67
N ASP A 96 3.24 -8.31 -7.59
CA ASP A 96 2.29 -9.34 -7.15
C ASP A 96 1.04 -8.70 -6.54
N ALA A 97 1.20 -7.61 -5.79
CA ALA A 97 0.08 -6.82 -5.27
C ALA A 97 -0.74 -6.20 -6.41
N GLU A 98 -0.10 -5.58 -7.39
CA GLU A 98 -0.77 -5.00 -8.56
C GLU A 98 -1.50 -6.05 -9.38
N ALA A 99 -0.85 -7.18 -9.66
CA ALA A 99 -1.45 -8.28 -10.40
C ALA A 99 -2.70 -8.82 -9.68
N ALA A 100 -2.64 -8.97 -8.34
CA ALA A 100 -3.76 -9.46 -7.54
C ALA A 100 -4.97 -8.52 -7.59
N PHE A 101 -4.74 -7.21 -7.40
CA PHE A 101 -5.81 -6.21 -7.42
C PHE A 101 -6.38 -5.99 -8.84
N ARG A 102 -5.56 -6.13 -9.88
CA ARG A 102 -6.01 -6.10 -11.27
C ARG A 102 -6.87 -7.31 -11.63
N ALA A 103 -6.56 -8.49 -11.08
CA ALA A 103 -7.28 -9.72 -11.38
C ALA A 103 -8.62 -9.86 -10.64
N LYS A 104 -8.74 -9.35 -9.40
CA LYS A 104 -9.87 -9.68 -8.51
C LYS A 104 -10.91 -8.57 -8.28
N VAL A 105 -10.78 -7.39 -8.89
CA VAL A 105 -11.75 -6.26 -8.87
C VAL A 105 -12.57 -6.18 -7.56
N PRO A 106 -11.93 -5.92 -6.40
CA PRO A 106 -12.64 -5.83 -5.13
C PRO A 106 -13.66 -4.68 -5.16
N ALA A 107 -14.80 -4.86 -4.48
CA ALA A 107 -15.87 -3.87 -4.41
C ALA A 107 -16.06 -3.28 -3.00
N SER A 108 -15.39 -3.84 -1.99
CA SER A 108 -15.46 -3.42 -0.58
C SER A 108 -14.10 -3.54 0.10
N LEU A 109 -13.93 -2.88 1.25
CA LEU A 109 -12.70 -2.98 2.05
C LEU A 109 -12.45 -4.42 2.50
N GLY A 110 -13.51 -5.15 2.84
CA GLY A 110 -13.42 -6.56 3.20
C GLY A 110 -12.91 -7.44 2.05
N ASP A 111 -13.35 -7.15 0.81
CA ASP A 111 -12.84 -7.86 -0.37
C ASP A 111 -11.38 -7.50 -0.66
N ALA A 112 -11.02 -6.21 -0.55
CA ALA A 112 -9.65 -5.76 -0.71
C ALA A 112 -8.72 -6.44 0.30
N ALA A 113 -9.14 -6.59 1.55
CA ALA A 113 -8.39 -7.31 2.57
C ALA A 113 -8.19 -8.79 2.20
N ARG A 114 -9.21 -9.47 1.64
CA ARG A 114 -9.08 -10.86 1.15
C ARG A 114 -8.15 -10.98 -0.05
N VAL A 115 -8.16 -10.00 -0.96
CA VAL A 115 -7.22 -9.96 -2.09
C VAL A 115 -5.80 -9.80 -1.57
N ALA A 116 -5.56 -8.83 -0.69
CA ALA A 116 -4.26 -8.57 -0.08
C ALA A 116 -3.71 -9.80 0.68
N ALA A 117 -4.54 -10.46 1.49
CA ALA A 117 -4.15 -11.65 2.24
C ALA A 117 -3.78 -12.85 1.35
N ALA A 118 -4.22 -12.87 0.09
CA ALA A 118 -3.89 -13.90 -0.88
C ALA A 118 -2.60 -13.62 -1.66
N VAL A 119 -1.99 -12.44 -1.50
CA VAL A 119 -0.71 -12.08 -2.12
C VAL A 119 0.41 -12.87 -1.42
N ALA A 120 1.36 -13.38 -2.20
CA ALA A 120 2.49 -14.11 -1.66
C ALA A 120 3.36 -13.17 -0.80
N HIS A 121 3.49 -13.49 0.48
CA HIS A 121 4.39 -12.78 1.38
C HIS A 121 5.85 -13.14 1.07
N LEU A 122 6.72 -12.15 1.19
CA LEU A 122 8.15 -12.33 1.28
C LEU A 122 8.41 -13.28 2.44
N SER A 123 9.09 -14.40 2.17
CA SER A 123 9.50 -15.29 3.25
C SER A 123 10.32 -14.49 4.25
N PRO A 124 10.03 -14.56 5.56
CA PRO A 124 10.90 -13.98 6.56
C PRO A 124 12.27 -14.60 6.34
N ARG A 125 13.23 -13.77 5.93
CA ARG A 125 14.61 -14.20 5.73
C ARG A 125 15.04 -14.90 7.02
N ALA A 126 15.31 -16.20 6.93
CA ALA A 126 15.77 -16.98 8.08
C ALA A 126 16.93 -16.21 8.75
N PRO A 127 16.95 -16.10 10.09
CA PRO A 127 18.05 -15.42 10.77
C PRO A 127 19.34 -16.08 10.29
N ARG A 128 20.25 -15.27 9.73
CA ARG A 128 21.61 -15.71 9.43
C ARG A 128 22.16 -16.24 10.75
N ALA A 129 22.40 -17.55 10.84
CA ALA A 129 23.13 -18.14 11.94
C ALA A 129 24.46 -17.40 12.03
N ALA A 130 24.67 -16.67 13.13
CA ALA A 130 25.97 -16.20 13.51
C ALA A 130 26.81 -17.46 13.81
N GLY A 131 27.86 -17.65 13.02
CA GLY A 131 28.87 -18.67 13.25
C GLY A 131 29.83 -18.30 14.37
#